data_AF-H1VAG1-F1
#
_entry.id   AF-H1VAG1-F1
#
_cell.length_a   1.000
_cell.length_b   1.000
_cell.length_c   1.000
_cell.angle_alpha   90.00
_cell.angle_beta   90.00
_cell.angle_gamma   90.00
#
_symmetry.space_group_name_H-M   'P 1'
#
loop_
_entity.id
_entity.type
_entity.pdbx_description
1 polymer ?
#
loop_
_entity_poly.entity_id
_entity_poly.type
_entity_poly.pdbx_seq_one_letter_code
_entity_poly.pdbx_strand_id
1 'polypeptide(L)'
;MAPPSSHHEQNRPLPRHPPPDMTTTTAAGAGATPSPIQDGMVANCVAFYLVRSGDGCWAISDAKGIALDDFYGWNPAVKTDCTGLQANVYVCVGVAFSK
;
A
#
# COMPACT_ATOMS: atom_id res chain seq x y z
N MET A 1 25.33 50.09 7.30
CA MET A 1 25.39 48.90 6.42
C MET A 1 25.65 47.67 7.26
N ALA A 2 24.69 46.75 7.33
CA ALA A 2 24.87 45.37 7.80
C ALA A 2 24.40 44.44 6.65
N PRO A 3 25.10 43.33 6.39
CA PRO A 3 24.77 42.43 5.27
C PRO A 3 23.44 41.68 5.52
N PRO A 4 22.71 41.28 4.46
CA PRO A 4 21.49 40.50 4.59
C PRO A 4 21.81 39.04 4.94
N SER A 5 21.33 38.59 6.10
CA SER A 5 21.22 37.17 6.43
C SER A 5 19.92 36.60 5.87
N SER A 6 20.01 35.81 4.80
CA SER A 6 19.09 34.71 4.55
C SER A 6 19.88 33.54 3.99
N HIS A 7 20.45 32.78 4.93
CA HIS A 7 20.98 31.45 4.64
C HIS A 7 19.82 30.51 4.35
N HIS A 8 19.89 29.96 3.15
CA HIS A 8 19.54 28.61 2.76
C HIS A 8 19.68 27.59 3.91
N GLU A 9 18.56 27.09 4.46
CA GLU A 9 18.56 25.91 5.35
C GLU A 9 17.83 24.75 4.67
N GLN A 10 18.55 24.14 3.73
CA GLN A 10 18.28 22.77 3.28
C GLN A 10 18.88 21.79 4.28
N ASN A 11 18.21 21.56 5.42
CA ASN A 11 18.32 20.29 6.17
C ASN A 11 17.34 20.22 7.38
N ARG A 12 16.03 20.24 7.16
CA ARG A 12 15.10 19.81 8.23
C ARG A 12 15.04 18.28 8.24
N PRO A 13 15.35 17.60 9.37
CA PRO A 13 15.08 16.18 9.50
C PRO A 13 13.60 15.93 9.23
N LEU A 14 13.28 15.00 8.34
CA LEU A 14 11.93 14.44 8.26
C LEU A 14 11.55 13.93 9.66
N PRO A 15 10.27 14.00 10.08
CA PRO A 15 9.82 13.26 11.25
C PRO A 15 10.25 11.82 11.07
N ARG A 16 11.16 11.34 11.93
CA ARG A 16 11.52 9.92 11.96
C ARG A 16 10.28 9.20 12.43
N HIS A 17 9.49 8.72 11.49
CA HIS A 17 8.49 7.71 11.80
C HIS A 17 9.25 6.57 12.47
N PRO A 18 8.84 6.13 13.67
CA PRO A 18 9.38 4.90 14.22
C PRO A 18 9.17 3.78 13.19
N PRO A 19 10.05 2.77 13.13
CA PRO A 19 9.76 1.58 12.33
C PRO A 19 8.35 1.10 12.72
N PRO A 20 7.50 0.71 11.76
CA PRO A 20 6.22 0.12 12.12
C PRO A 20 6.53 -1.09 13.02
N ASP A 21 6.11 -0.98 14.27
CA ASP A 21 6.14 -2.06 15.24
C ASP A 21 5.47 -3.25 14.53
N MET A 22 6.21 -4.35 14.33
CA MET A 22 5.68 -5.58 13.75
C MET A 22 4.71 -6.18 14.78
N THR A 23 3.52 -5.59 14.85
CA THR A 23 2.42 -6.12 15.62
C THR A 23 2.11 -7.47 15.00
N THR A 24 2.42 -8.52 15.75
CA THR A 24 2.25 -9.91 15.34
C THR A 24 0.76 -10.10 15.05
N THR A 25 0.40 -10.00 13.77
CA THR A 25 -0.98 -10.15 13.33
C THR A 25 -1.30 -11.63 13.41
N THR A 26 -2.24 -11.94 14.31
CA THR A 26 -2.87 -13.24 14.43
C THR A 26 -3.27 -13.73 13.04
N ALA A 27 -2.77 -14.90 12.64
CA ALA A 27 -3.14 -15.54 11.39
C ALA A 27 -4.64 -15.83 11.39
N ALA A 28 -5.42 -14.89 10.85
CA ALA A 28 -6.82 -15.12 10.52
C ALA A 28 -6.83 -16.09 9.33
N GLY A 29 -7.46 -17.24 9.52
CA GLY A 29 -7.50 -18.32 8.54
C GLY A 29 -7.92 -17.81 7.16
N ALA A 30 -7.44 -18.49 6.12
CA ALA A 30 -7.80 -18.24 4.73
C ALA A 30 -9.33 -18.24 4.57
N GLY A 31 -9.94 -17.06 4.66
CA GLY A 31 -11.32 -16.85 4.29
C GLY A 31 -11.51 -17.12 2.81
N ALA A 32 -12.76 -17.34 2.39
CA ALA A 32 -13.05 -17.48 0.97
C ALA A 32 -12.62 -16.20 0.22
N THR A 33 -11.90 -16.37 -0.90
CA THR A 33 -11.56 -15.26 -1.78
C THR A 33 -12.85 -14.63 -2.32
N PRO A 34 -13.03 -13.30 -2.19
CA PRO A 34 -14.22 -12.63 -2.70
C PRO A 34 -14.27 -12.64 -4.23
N SER A 35 -15.40 -12.24 -4.81
CA SER A 35 -15.58 -12.14 -6.26
C SER A 35 -16.34 -10.85 -6.61
N PRO A 36 -15.98 -10.14 -7.70
CA PRO A 36 -14.86 -10.42 -8.62
C PRO A 36 -13.50 -9.92 -8.08
N ILE A 37 -12.42 -10.63 -8.37
CA ILE A 37 -11.05 -10.16 -8.10
C ILE A 37 -10.43 -9.56 -9.35
N GLN A 38 -9.46 -8.67 -9.18
CA GLN A 38 -8.64 -8.22 -10.28
C GLN A 38 -7.68 -9.35 -10.73
N ASP A 39 -7.53 -9.50 -12.04
CA ASP A 39 -6.59 -10.46 -12.62
C ASP A 39 -5.17 -10.26 -12.07
N GLY A 40 -4.44 -11.35 -11.93
CA GLY A 40 -3.05 -11.33 -11.46
C GLY A 40 -2.88 -11.12 -9.95
N MET A 41 -3.94 -10.94 -9.18
CA MET A 41 -3.85 -10.90 -7.71
C MET A 41 -3.22 -12.20 -7.16
N VAL A 42 -2.32 -12.07 -6.19
CA VAL A 42 -1.61 -13.21 -5.59
C VAL A 42 -2.56 -14.20 -4.88
N ALA A 43 -2.22 -15.49 -4.96
CA ALA A 43 -3.06 -16.58 -4.42
C ALA A 43 -3.05 -16.67 -2.89
N ASN A 44 -1.99 -16.19 -2.21
CA ASN A 44 -1.87 -16.20 -0.75
C ASN A 44 -2.43 -14.94 -0.09
N CYS A 45 -3.29 -14.20 -0.80
CA CYS A 45 -3.97 -13.04 -0.25
C CYS A 45 -4.97 -13.44 0.85
N VAL A 46 -4.91 -12.77 1.99
CA VAL A 46 -5.82 -12.98 3.13
C VAL A 46 -6.59 -11.72 3.53
N ALA A 47 -6.22 -10.56 2.98
CA ALA A 47 -6.92 -9.30 3.17
C ALA A 47 -7.20 -8.62 1.83
N PHE A 48 -8.45 -8.22 1.61
CA PHE A 48 -8.91 -7.69 0.33
C PHE A 48 -9.48 -6.27 0.46
N TYR A 49 -9.35 -5.47 -0.60
CA TYR A 49 -9.97 -4.16 -0.72
C TYR A 49 -10.80 -4.09 -2.00
N LEU A 50 -12.07 -3.67 -1.88
CA LEU A 50 -12.94 -3.41 -3.04
C LEU A 50 -12.63 -2.02 -3.59
N VAL A 51 -12.06 -1.96 -4.79
CA VAL A 51 -11.65 -0.71 -5.42
C VAL A 51 -12.87 0.12 -5.79
N ARG A 52 -12.87 1.39 -5.40
CA ARG A 52 -13.89 2.37 -5.78
C ARG A 52 -13.43 3.18 -6.99
N SER A 53 -14.38 3.68 -7.77
CA SER A 53 -14.05 4.60 -8.87
C SER A 53 -13.36 5.85 -8.32
N GLY A 54 -12.21 6.19 -8.90
CA GLY A 54 -11.37 7.31 -8.46
C GLY A 54 -10.32 6.97 -7.40
N ASP A 55 -10.28 5.72 -6.91
CA ASP A 55 -9.17 5.28 -6.05
C ASP A 55 -7.85 5.26 -6.82
N GLY A 56 -6.75 5.43 -6.09
CA GLY A 56 -5.40 5.26 -6.59
C GLY A 56 -4.59 4.35 -5.67
N CYS A 57 -3.58 3.69 -6.23
CA CYS A 57 -2.78 2.69 -5.55
C CYS A 57 -2.13 3.25 -4.28
N TRP A 58 -1.59 4.48 -4.35
CA TRP A 58 -1.04 5.17 -3.18
C TRP A 58 -2.09 5.39 -2.07
N ALA A 59 -3.30 5.84 -2.41
CA ALA A 59 -4.36 6.08 -1.44
C ALA A 59 -4.87 4.79 -0.79
N ILE A 60 -4.96 3.70 -1.55
CA ILE A 60 -5.32 2.38 -1.02
C ILE A 60 -4.24 1.87 -0.07
N SER A 61 -2.97 1.92 -0.49
CA SER A 61 -1.83 1.47 0.32
C SER A 61 -1.71 2.25 1.62
N ASP A 62 -1.82 3.58 1.56
CA ASP A 62 -1.78 4.47 2.72
C ASP A 62 -2.94 4.17 3.69
N ALA A 63 -4.17 4.07 3.18
CA ALA A 63 -5.35 3.74 3.99
C ALA A 63 -5.32 2.33 4.62
N LYS A 64 -4.49 1.43 4.09
CA LYS A 64 -4.27 0.07 4.64
C LYS A 64 -2.99 -0.05 5.45
N GLY A 65 -2.15 0.98 5.48
CA GLY A 65 -0.87 0.95 6.19
C GLY A 65 0.12 -0.06 5.60
N ILE A 66 0.10 -0.28 4.29
CA ILE A 66 1.02 -1.20 3.58
C ILE A 66 1.97 -0.41 2.67
N ALA A 67 3.15 -0.97 2.38
CA ALA A 67 4.04 -0.36 1.40
C ALA A 67 3.39 -0.38 0.00
N LEU A 68 3.62 0.67 -0.78
CA LEU A 68 3.12 0.74 -2.16
C LEU A 68 3.76 -0.35 -3.05
N ASP A 69 5.03 -0.66 -2.84
CA ASP A 69 5.72 -1.75 -3.53
C ASP A 69 5.13 -3.12 -3.19
N ASP A 70 4.72 -3.36 -1.94
CA ASP A 70 4.02 -4.58 -1.55
C ASP A 70 2.67 -4.68 -2.28
N PHE A 71 1.93 -3.58 -2.34
CA PHE A 71 0.66 -3.53 -3.08
C PHE A 71 0.85 -3.85 -4.57
N TYR A 72 1.90 -3.33 -5.21
CA TYR A 72 2.23 -3.67 -6.59
C TYR A 72 2.65 -5.13 -6.75
N GLY A 73 3.45 -5.65 -5.82
CA GLY A 73 3.87 -7.05 -5.83
C GLY A 73 2.70 -8.02 -5.66
N TRP A 74 1.71 -7.67 -4.84
CA TRP A 74 0.52 -8.50 -4.62
C TRP A 74 -0.52 -8.37 -5.73
N ASN A 75 -0.47 -7.30 -6.53
CA ASN A 75 -1.42 -7.02 -7.60
C ASN A 75 -0.74 -6.56 -8.91
N PRO A 76 0.08 -7.40 -9.58
CA PRO A 76 0.88 -6.98 -10.73
C PRO A 76 0.08 -6.34 -11.89
N ALA A 77 -1.19 -6.73 -12.07
CA ALA A 77 -2.04 -6.16 -13.12
C ALA A 77 -2.37 -4.67 -12.89
N VAL A 78 -2.22 -4.13 -11.68
CA VAL A 78 -2.43 -2.68 -11.43
C VAL A 78 -1.30 -1.83 -12.03
N LYS A 79 -0.13 -2.44 -12.27
CA LYS A 79 1.12 -1.80 -12.71
C LYS A 79 1.67 -0.78 -11.71
N THR A 80 2.94 -0.41 -11.87
CA THR A 80 3.62 0.54 -10.98
C THR A 80 3.22 2.00 -11.20
N ASP A 81 2.60 2.31 -12.34
CA ASP A 81 1.96 3.59 -12.65
C ASP A 81 0.46 3.61 -12.28
N CYS A 82 -0.04 2.53 -11.66
CA CYS A 82 -1.43 2.37 -11.24
C CYS A 82 -2.49 2.42 -12.37
N THR A 83 -2.07 2.48 -13.64
CA THR A 83 -3.01 2.61 -14.77
C THR A 83 -3.83 1.35 -15.02
N GLY A 84 -3.46 0.23 -14.41
CA GLY A 84 -4.20 -1.02 -14.49
C GLY A 84 -5.22 -1.24 -13.36
N LEU A 85 -5.33 -0.32 -12.39
CA LEU A 85 -6.28 -0.47 -11.29
C LEU A 85 -7.73 -0.38 -11.79
N GLN A 86 -8.52 -1.43 -11.57
CA GLN A 86 -9.91 -1.51 -12.02
C GLN A 86 -10.86 -1.22 -10.86
N ALA A 87 -11.93 -0.47 -11.12
CA ALA A 87 -12.99 -0.24 -10.13
C ALA A 87 -13.93 -1.45 -10.03
N ASN A 88 -14.57 -1.60 -8.87
CA ASN A 88 -15.55 -2.65 -8.54
C ASN A 88 -15.00 -4.09 -8.56
N VAL A 89 -13.69 -4.25 -8.41
CA VAL A 89 -13.03 -5.55 -8.21
C VAL A 89 -12.21 -5.53 -6.91
N TYR A 90 -11.95 -6.70 -6.37
CA TYR A 90 -11.11 -6.87 -5.18
C TYR A 90 -9.63 -6.95 -5.56
N VAL A 91 -8.80 -6.21 -4.82
CA VAL A 91 -7.33 -6.28 -4.84
C VAL A 91 -6.80 -6.74 -3.50
N CYS A 92 -5.59 -7.29 -3.49
CA CYS A 92 -4.93 -7.76 -2.29
C CYS A 92 -4.28 -6.61 -1.51
N VAL A 93 -4.52 -6.59 -0.21
CA VAL A 93 -3.91 -5.63 0.73
C VAL A 93 -3.28 -6.32 1.94
N GLY A 94 -3.07 -7.63 1.87
CA GLY A 94 -2.33 -8.39 2.87
C GLY A 94 -2.24 -9.87 2.53
N VAL A 95 -1.05 -10.45 2.74
CA VAL A 95 -0.76 -11.86 2.49
C VAL A 95 -0.48 -12.61 3.79
N ALA A 96 -0.71 -13.92 3.78
CA ALA A 96 -0.19 -14.78 4.84
C ALA A 96 1.33 -14.92 4.68
N PHE A 97 2.10 -14.48 5.68
CA PHE A 97 3.51 -14.84 5.77
C PHE A 97 3.60 -16.25 6.36
N SER A 98 3.99 -17.23 5.53
CA SER A 98 4.42 -18.52 6.05
C SER A 98 5.73 -18.30 6.81
N LYS A 99 5.70 -18.55 8.12
CA LYS A 99 6.92 -18.67 8.93
C LYS A 99 7.75 -19.87 8.52
#